data_AF-X1BZ24-F1
#
_entry.id   AF-X1BZ24-F1
#
_cell.length_a   1.000
_cell.length_b   1.000
_cell.length_c   1.000
_cell.angle_alpha   90.00
_cell.angle_beta   90.00
_cell.angle_gamma   90.00
#
_symmetry.space_group_name_H-M   'P 1'
#
loop_
_entity.id
_entity.type
_entity.pdbx_description
1 polymer ?
#
loop_
_entity_poly.entity_id
_entity_poly.type
_entity_poly.pdbx_seq_one_letter_code
_entity_poly.pdbx_strand_id
1 'polypeptide(L)'
;MKEKRKNKTVEGKPYKYDRKCLKLSSKDIKYNIDSGKPYAIRFLVPENKTINFKDTVYGNITVITTSIEDFIIIRSNGLPTYNYSVAIDDALMKITHVIRGEDHLSNTPKQILIYNAFNFNIPDFTHLPMILGQDGQKLSKRHGSISIEKYIEEGFAREAILNYLALLGWSYNEKTTIFTTSELIKKFELSSINKKPAKFDYNKLLWINGYYIRNMENSCLKQLLEKQIRNYLASKNIIDLENRIEPLD
;
A
#
# COMPACT_ATOMS: atom_id res chain seq x y z
N MET A 1 6.66 -31.44 -1.61
CA MET A 1 6.00 -30.22 -1.07
C MET A 1 4.71 -29.89 -1.81
N LYS A 2 4.69 -29.89 -3.16
CA LYS A 2 3.46 -29.71 -3.96
C LYS A 2 2.36 -30.74 -3.63
N GLU A 3 2.75 -31.99 -3.40
CA GLU A 3 1.85 -33.10 -3.06
C GLU A 3 1.27 -32.98 -1.64
N LYS A 4 2.11 -32.70 -0.63
CA LYS A 4 1.66 -32.40 0.74
C LYS A 4 0.74 -31.17 0.83
N ARG A 5 0.95 -30.17 -0.05
CA ARG A 5 0.06 -29.01 -0.18
C ARG A 5 -1.30 -29.42 -0.75
N LYS A 6 -1.33 -30.21 -1.82
CA LYS A 6 -2.58 -30.74 -2.40
C LYS A 6 -3.39 -31.53 -1.36
N ASN A 7 -2.76 -32.44 -0.63
CA ASN A 7 -3.48 -33.30 0.32
C ASN A 7 -4.10 -32.52 1.50
N LYS A 8 -3.43 -31.48 2.02
CA LYS A 8 -3.97 -30.68 3.12
C LYS A 8 -5.07 -29.69 2.70
N THR A 9 -5.03 -29.20 1.46
CA THR A 9 -6.13 -28.38 0.92
C THR A 9 -7.43 -29.19 0.82
N VAL A 10 -7.34 -30.50 0.53
CA VAL A 10 -8.49 -31.42 0.51
C VAL A 10 -9.06 -31.64 1.92
N GLU A 11 -8.24 -31.56 2.97
CA GLU A 11 -8.67 -31.67 4.38
C GLU A 11 -9.17 -30.34 4.98
N GLY A 12 -9.30 -29.27 4.19
CA GLY A 12 -9.80 -27.97 4.64
C GLY A 12 -8.87 -27.21 5.60
N LYS A 13 -7.61 -27.67 5.79
CA LYS A 13 -6.63 -27.04 6.68
C LYS A 13 -5.49 -26.40 5.88
N PRO A 14 -5.08 -25.15 6.20
CA PRO A 14 -3.95 -24.52 5.54
C PRO A 14 -2.66 -25.32 5.79
N TYR A 15 -1.89 -25.56 4.72
CA TYR A 15 -0.61 -26.24 4.83
C TYR A 15 0.40 -25.37 5.60
N LYS A 16 0.80 -25.83 6.78
CA LYS A 16 1.93 -25.30 7.55
C LYS A 16 3.19 -26.13 7.29
N TYR A 17 4.32 -25.47 7.08
CA TYR A 17 5.62 -26.16 7.00
C TYR A 17 5.88 -27.00 8.27
N ASP A 18 6.29 -28.25 8.08
CA ASP A 18 6.39 -29.29 9.11
C ASP A 18 7.78 -29.38 9.77
N ARG A 19 8.62 -28.35 9.59
CA ARG A 19 10.01 -28.31 10.09
C ARG A 19 10.86 -29.51 9.63
N LYS A 20 10.52 -30.13 8.48
CA LYS A 20 11.27 -31.30 7.97
C LYS A 20 12.77 -31.06 7.92
N CYS A 21 13.21 -29.90 7.45
CA CYS A 21 14.64 -29.62 7.26
C CYS A 21 15.37 -29.30 8.58
N LEU A 22 14.63 -28.95 9.65
CA LEU A 22 15.21 -28.76 10.98
C LEU A 22 15.67 -30.10 11.61
N LYS A 23 15.09 -31.22 11.14
CA LYS A 23 15.35 -32.58 11.65
C LYS A 23 16.41 -33.35 10.84
N LEU A 24 17.06 -32.72 9.87
CA LEU A 24 18.08 -33.38 9.06
C LEU A 24 19.34 -33.62 9.88
N SER A 25 19.98 -34.78 9.68
CA SER A 25 21.28 -35.04 10.28
C SER A 25 22.37 -34.19 9.63
N SER A 26 23.48 -33.93 10.34
CA SER A 26 24.63 -33.22 9.77
C SER A 26 25.18 -33.90 8.52
N LYS A 27 25.07 -35.23 8.43
CA LYS A 27 25.45 -36.02 7.24
C LYS A 27 24.54 -35.70 6.06
N ASP A 28 23.23 -35.67 6.26
CA ASP A 28 22.26 -35.33 5.20
C ASP A 28 22.39 -33.88 4.75
N ILE A 29 22.62 -32.95 5.68
CA ILE A 29 22.84 -31.54 5.37
C ILE A 29 24.06 -31.41 4.48
N LYS A 30 25.19 -32.00 4.87
CA LYS A 30 26.43 -31.97 4.10
C LYS A 30 26.24 -32.59 2.72
N TYR A 31 25.67 -33.79 2.64
CA TYR A 31 25.38 -34.44 1.36
C TYR A 31 24.52 -33.58 0.42
N ASN A 32 23.48 -32.93 0.94
CA ASN A 32 22.60 -32.08 0.14
C ASN A 32 23.32 -30.83 -0.38
N ILE A 33 24.16 -30.21 0.44
CA ILE A 33 24.97 -29.04 0.05
C ILE A 33 26.02 -29.44 -0.99
N ASP A 34 26.79 -30.51 -0.73
CA ASP A 34 27.85 -31.00 -1.63
C ASP A 34 27.29 -31.46 -2.98
N SER A 35 26.05 -31.97 -3.00
CA SER A 35 25.33 -32.34 -4.23
C SER A 35 24.73 -31.15 -4.99
N GLY A 36 24.93 -29.91 -4.54
CA GLY A 36 24.40 -28.71 -5.17
C GLY A 36 22.87 -28.61 -5.16
N LYS A 37 22.18 -29.27 -4.21
CA LYS A 37 20.71 -29.21 -4.17
C LYS A 37 20.25 -27.79 -3.81
N PRO A 38 19.32 -27.18 -4.58
CA PRO A 38 18.78 -25.88 -4.24
C PRO A 38 18.08 -25.89 -2.88
N TYR A 39 18.34 -24.87 -2.06
CA TYR A 39 17.75 -24.72 -0.73
C TYR A 39 17.24 -23.29 -0.53
N ALA A 40 16.34 -23.10 0.42
CA ALA A 40 15.87 -21.78 0.83
C ALA A 40 16.16 -21.59 2.32
N ILE A 41 16.38 -20.36 2.75
CA ILE A 41 16.57 -20.03 4.17
C ILE A 41 15.22 -19.65 4.76
N ARG A 42 14.87 -20.24 5.90
CA ARG A 42 13.63 -19.98 6.64
C ARG A 42 13.95 -19.34 7.98
N PHE A 43 13.07 -18.45 8.41
CA PHE A 43 13.08 -17.93 9.78
C PHE A 43 12.53 -18.99 10.72
N LEU A 44 13.29 -19.36 11.75
CA LEU A 44 12.83 -20.27 12.80
C LEU A 44 11.93 -19.48 13.77
N VAL A 45 10.62 -19.68 13.67
CA VAL A 45 9.67 -18.97 14.54
C VAL A 45 9.69 -19.59 15.95
N PRO A 46 9.92 -18.82 17.03
CA PRO A 46 9.85 -19.36 18.39
C PRO A 46 8.46 -19.94 18.69
N GLU A 47 8.39 -21.11 19.33
CA GLU A 47 7.11 -21.73 19.71
C GLU A 47 6.53 -21.06 20.97
N ASN A 48 5.20 -21.01 21.06
CA ASN A 48 4.45 -20.53 22.22
C ASN A 48 4.88 -19.16 22.75
N LYS A 49 5.23 -18.24 21.83
CA LYS A 49 5.48 -16.83 22.15
C LYS A 49 4.27 -16.00 21.73
N THR A 50 4.09 -14.90 22.43
CA THR A 50 3.05 -13.91 22.12
C THR A 50 3.71 -12.65 21.58
N ILE A 51 3.29 -12.23 20.40
CA ILE A 51 3.70 -10.97 19.79
C ILE A 51 2.59 -9.97 20.05
N ASN A 52 2.91 -8.89 20.73
CA ASN A 52 2.02 -7.77 20.97
C ASN A 52 2.55 -6.54 20.24
N PHE A 53 1.66 -5.84 19.53
CA PHE A 53 1.97 -4.53 18.98
C PHE A 53 0.73 -3.66 18.98
N LYS A 54 0.95 -2.34 19.00
CA LYS A 54 -0.12 -1.35 18.89
C LYS A 54 -0.14 -0.82 17.47
N ASP A 55 -1.29 -0.91 16.83
CA ASP A 55 -1.56 -0.24 15.57
C ASP A 55 -2.36 1.04 15.82
N THR A 56 -2.04 2.12 15.11
CA THR A 56 -2.73 3.40 15.28
C THR A 56 -4.23 3.33 14.98
N VAL A 57 -4.64 2.53 13.98
CA VAL A 57 -6.03 2.42 13.52
C VAL A 57 -6.74 1.22 14.17
N TYR A 58 -6.04 0.09 14.29
CA TYR A 58 -6.62 -1.17 14.76
C TYR A 58 -6.44 -1.41 16.26
N GLY A 59 -5.64 -0.59 16.96
CA GLY A 59 -5.40 -0.69 18.40
C GLY A 59 -4.43 -1.81 18.75
N ASN A 60 -4.57 -2.38 19.94
CA ASN A 60 -3.71 -3.46 20.42
C ASN A 60 -4.01 -4.76 19.67
N ILE A 61 -2.98 -5.36 19.09
CA ILE A 61 -3.06 -6.63 18.36
C ILE A 61 -2.13 -7.64 19.02
N THR A 62 -2.69 -8.81 19.31
CA THR A 62 -1.97 -9.92 19.92
C THR A 62 -2.00 -11.13 18.99
N VAL A 63 -0.83 -11.68 18.67
CA VAL A 63 -0.67 -12.85 17.80
C VAL A 63 0.21 -13.89 18.49
N ILE A 64 -0.29 -15.13 18.59
CA ILE A 64 0.47 -16.26 19.12
C ILE A 64 1.31 -16.86 17.99
N THR A 65 2.59 -17.09 18.21
CA THR A 65 3.52 -17.59 17.18
C THR A 65 3.18 -18.98 16.64
N THR A 66 2.35 -19.76 17.34
CA THR A 66 1.80 -21.03 16.83
C THR A 66 0.97 -20.85 15.56
N SER A 67 0.39 -19.66 15.35
CA SER A 67 -0.32 -19.30 14.10
C SER A 67 0.63 -18.97 12.93
N ILE A 68 1.92 -18.74 13.21
CA ILE A 68 2.92 -18.35 12.22
C ILE A 68 3.76 -19.58 11.86
N GLU A 69 4.03 -19.78 10.57
CA GLU A 69 4.94 -20.82 10.10
C GLU A 69 6.37 -20.31 9.96
N ASP A 70 7.35 -21.22 9.92
CA ASP A 70 8.73 -20.87 9.57
C ASP A 70 8.77 -20.40 8.11
N PHE A 71 8.65 -19.09 7.92
CA PHE A 71 8.51 -18.46 6.62
C PHE A 71 9.86 -18.32 5.94
N ILE A 72 9.86 -18.34 4.61
CA ILE A 72 11.08 -18.17 3.82
C ILE A 72 11.55 -16.72 3.93
N ILE A 73 12.84 -16.53 4.24
CA ILE A 73 13.51 -15.22 4.25
C ILE A 73 14.43 -15.05 3.04
N ILE A 74 15.09 -16.12 2.59
CA ILE A 74 15.87 -16.14 1.34
C ILE A 74 15.37 -17.29 0.47
N ARG A 75 15.02 -16.98 -0.78
CA ARG A 75 14.56 -17.96 -1.78
C ARG A 75 15.73 -18.77 -2.32
N SER A 76 15.45 -19.87 -3.02
CA SER A 76 16.50 -20.73 -3.60
C SER A 76 17.31 -20.12 -4.73
N ASN A 77 16.87 -18.98 -5.26
CA ASN A 77 17.64 -18.17 -6.19
C ASN A 77 18.46 -17.06 -5.49
N GLY A 78 18.61 -17.12 -4.16
CA GLY A 78 19.37 -16.15 -3.37
C GLY A 78 18.63 -14.84 -3.08
N LEU A 79 17.46 -14.59 -3.69
CA LEU A 79 16.75 -13.34 -3.47
C LEU A 79 16.00 -13.33 -2.12
N PRO A 80 16.08 -12.23 -1.35
CA PRO A 80 15.33 -12.08 -0.12
C PRO A 80 13.82 -11.96 -0.37
N THR A 81 13.01 -12.32 0.63
CA THR A 81 11.56 -12.15 0.58
C THR A 81 11.14 -10.80 1.15
N TYR A 82 9.94 -10.35 0.78
CA TYR A 82 9.35 -9.07 1.23
C TYR A 82 9.48 -8.85 2.75
N ASN A 83 9.08 -9.82 3.57
CA ASN A 83 9.12 -9.66 5.03
C ASN A 83 10.55 -9.46 5.55
N TYR A 84 11.52 -10.14 4.96
CA TYR A 84 12.93 -10.00 5.33
C TYR A 84 13.49 -8.67 4.84
N SER A 85 13.39 -8.38 3.54
CA SER A 85 13.90 -7.13 2.94
C SER A 85 13.35 -5.90 3.64
N VAL A 86 12.04 -5.79 3.78
CA VAL A 86 11.41 -4.60 4.37
C VAL A 86 11.83 -4.40 5.82
N ALA A 87 11.87 -5.44 6.65
CA ALA A 87 12.27 -5.28 8.04
C ALA A 87 13.74 -4.86 8.19
N ILE A 88 14.63 -5.37 7.32
CA ILE A 88 16.04 -4.96 7.32
C ILE A 88 16.18 -3.52 6.82
N ASP A 89 15.56 -3.17 5.68
CA ASP A 89 15.64 -1.83 5.10
C ASP A 89 15.04 -0.78 6.03
N ASP A 90 13.87 -1.04 6.62
CA ASP A 90 13.22 -0.15 7.59
C ASP A 90 14.15 0.12 8.79
N ALA A 91 14.80 -0.91 9.33
CA ALA A 91 15.72 -0.77 10.45
C ALA A 91 16.97 0.04 10.08
N LEU A 92 17.58 -0.27 8.93
CA LEU A 92 18.80 0.41 8.46
C LEU A 92 18.53 1.86 8.05
N MET A 93 17.36 2.14 7.49
CA MET A 93 16.89 3.49 7.14
C MET A 93 16.32 4.25 8.34
N LYS A 94 16.29 3.64 9.53
CA LYS A 94 15.78 4.24 10.77
C LYS A 94 14.33 4.71 10.65
N ILE A 95 13.50 3.92 9.97
CA ILE A 95 12.07 4.18 9.87
C ILE A 95 11.45 4.14 11.27
N THR A 96 10.70 5.19 11.60
CA THR A 96 10.03 5.32 12.90
C THR A 96 8.55 4.96 12.82
N HIS A 97 7.91 5.18 11.67
CA HIS A 97 6.49 4.91 11.44
C HIS A 97 6.30 4.20 10.10
N VAL A 98 5.70 3.02 10.12
CA VAL A 98 5.32 2.27 8.92
C VAL A 98 3.83 2.46 8.68
N ILE A 99 3.49 3.18 7.61
CA ILE A 99 2.12 3.44 7.18
C ILE A 99 1.85 2.65 5.88
N ARG A 100 0.90 1.71 5.91
CA ARG A 100 0.59 0.82 4.76
C ARG A 100 -0.83 0.30 4.79
N GLY A 101 -1.29 -0.37 3.73
CA GLY A 101 -2.63 -0.97 3.69
C GLY A 101 -2.84 -2.11 4.70
N GLU A 102 -4.07 -2.28 5.18
CA GLU A 102 -4.48 -3.35 6.11
C GLU A 102 -4.29 -4.76 5.56
N ASP A 103 -4.19 -4.92 4.24
CA ASP A 103 -3.83 -6.19 3.60
C ASP A 103 -2.42 -6.67 3.99
N HIS A 104 -1.58 -5.78 4.52
CA HIS A 104 -0.28 -6.11 5.09
C HIS A 104 -0.30 -6.34 6.62
N LEU A 105 -1.44 -6.25 7.29
CA LEU A 105 -1.53 -6.41 8.75
C LEU A 105 -0.97 -7.76 9.24
N SER A 106 -1.22 -8.83 8.46
CA SER A 106 -0.72 -10.19 8.74
C SER A 106 0.81 -10.34 8.58
N ASN A 107 1.49 -9.37 7.96
CA ASN A 107 2.95 -9.35 7.82
C ASN A 107 3.65 -8.75 9.04
N THR A 108 2.98 -7.84 9.77
CA THR A 108 3.54 -7.13 10.93
C THR A 108 4.13 -8.07 11.98
N PRO A 109 3.46 -9.15 12.41
CA PRO A 109 4.06 -10.09 13.38
C PRO A 109 5.33 -10.77 12.85
N LYS A 110 5.38 -11.08 11.55
CA LYS A 110 6.57 -11.69 10.93
C LYS A 110 7.76 -10.73 10.89
N GLN A 111 7.50 -9.46 10.60
CA GLN A 111 8.52 -8.42 10.61
C GLN A 111 9.01 -8.12 12.03
N ILE A 112 8.11 -8.06 13.02
CA ILE A 112 8.48 -7.94 14.44
C ILE A 112 9.41 -9.07 14.89
N LEU A 113 9.17 -10.31 14.46
CA LEU A 113 10.09 -11.41 14.73
C LEU A 113 11.49 -11.18 14.15
N ILE A 114 11.58 -10.59 12.95
CA ILE A 114 12.86 -10.24 12.32
C ILE A 114 13.54 -9.10 13.10
N TYR A 115 12.82 -8.01 13.41
CA TYR A 115 13.36 -6.92 14.23
C TYR A 115 13.95 -7.45 15.54
N ASN A 116 13.20 -8.28 16.26
CA ASN A 116 13.66 -8.90 17.50
C ASN A 116 14.89 -9.79 17.32
N ALA A 117 14.96 -10.57 16.23
CA ALA A 117 16.10 -11.46 15.97
C ALA A 117 17.42 -10.70 15.77
N PHE A 118 17.35 -9.47 15.27
CA PHE A 118 18.50 -8.59 15.09
C PHE A 118 18.65 -7.52 16.17
N ASN A 119 17.80 -7.54 17.22
CA ASN A 119 17.73 -6.52 18.26
C ASN A 119 17.55 -5.08 17.70
N PHE A 120 16.75 -4.94 16.64
CA PHE A 120 16.40 -3.64 16.07
C PHE A 120 15.24 -2.98 16.80
N ASN A 121 15.18 -1.65 16.70
CA ASN A 121 14.01 -0.89 17.12
C ASN A 121 12.81 -1.23 16.23
N ILE A 122 11.66 -1.46 16.83
CA ILE A 122 10.41 -1.73 16.14
C ILE A 122 9.72 -0.39 15.87
N PRO A 123 9.38 -0.05 14.60
CA PRO A 123 8.64 1.17 14.29
C PRO A 123 7.19 1.09 14.76
N ASP A 124 6.55 2.25 14.89
CA ASP A 124 5.11 2.33 15.07
C ASP A 124 4.40 1.92 13.77
N PHE A 125 3.31 1.17 13.89
CA PHE A 125 2.56 0.68 12.73
C PHE A 125 1.22 1.39 12.61
N THR A 126 0.88 1.77 11.38
CA THR A 126 -0.44 2.30 11.01
C THR A 126 -0.93 1.57 9.78
N HIS A 127 -2.02 0.81 9.92
CA HIS A 127 -2.64 0.12 8.80
C HIS A 127 -3.88 0.88 8.28
N LEU A 128 -3.83 1.33 7.04
CA LEU A 128 -4.89 2.05 6.35
C LEU A 128 -5.97 1.06 5.89
N PRO A 129 -7.26 1.28 6.21
CA PRO A 129 -8.35 0.45 5.69
C PRO A 129 -8.41 0.47 4.16
N MET A 130 -9.02 -0.55 3.58
CA MET A 130 -9.20 -0.63 2.14
C MET A 130 -10.11 0.47 1.61
N ILE A 131 -9.79 0.96 0.42
CA ILE A 131 -10.69 1.79 -0.37
C ILE A 131 -11.61 0.87 -1.17
N LEU A 132 -12.91 1.12 -1.11
CA LEU A 132 -13.94 0.35 -1.81
C LEU A 132 -14.39 1.09 -3.07
N GLY A 133 -14.76 0.32 -4.09
CA GLY A 133 -15.45 0.82 -5.27
C GLY A 133 -16.91 1.17 -4.99
N GLN A 134 -17.63 1.62 -6.02
CA GLN A 134 -19.05 1.94 -5.89
C GLN A 134 -19.92 0.72 -5.53
N ASP A 135 -19.46 -0.47 -5.92
CA ASP A 135 -20.06 -1.78 -5.65
C ASP A 135 -19.76 -2.31 -4.24
N GLY A 136 -18.95 -1.60 -3.45
CA GLY A 136 -18.54 -2.04 -2.11
C GLY A 136 -17.42 -3.09 -2.11
N GLN A 137 -16.90 -3.50 -3.26
CA GLN A 137 -15.73 -4.38 -3.35
C GLN A 137 -14.43 -3.58 -3.26
N LYS A 138 -13.30 -4.27 -3.03
CA LYS A 138 -11.97 -3.63 -3.03
C LYS A 138 -11.75 -2.90 -4.35
N LEU A 139 -11.45 -1.60 -4.27
CA LEU A 139 -11.12 -0.80 -5.44
C LEU A 139 -9.91 -1.44 -6.13
N SER A 140 -10.09 -1.77 -7.40
CA SER A 140 -9.09 -2.47 -8.20
C SER A 140 -9.15 -2.00 -9.65
N LYS A 141 -8.07 -2.24 -10.40
CA LYS A 141 -7.95 -1.85 -11.82
C LYS A 141 -9.08 -2.41 -12.69
N ARG A 142 -9.68 -3.53 -12.28
CA ARG A 142 -10.82 -4.16 -12.98
C ARG A 142 -12.16 -3.47 -12.69
N HIS A 143 -12.25 -2.70 -11.61
CA HIS A 143 -13.48 -2.06 -11.12
C HIS A 143 -13.37 -0.52 -11.11
N GLY A 144 -12.63 0.04 -12.08
CA GLY A 144 -12.60 1.49 -12.29
C GLY A 144 -11.54 2.27 -11.51
N SER A 145 -10.51 1.62 -10.93
CA SER A 145 -9.35 2.38 -10.43
C SER A 145 -8.59 2.97 -11.62
N ILE A 146 -8.86 4.24 -11.92
CA ILE A 146 -8.13 5.06 -12.87
C ILE A 146 -6.79 5.43 -12.22
N SER A 147 -5.70 5.44 -12.99
CA SER A 147 -4.40 5.86 -12.48
C SER A 147 -4.41 7.37 -12.20
N ILE A 148 -3.57 7.85 -11.28
CA ILE A 148 -3.50 9.29 -10.96
C ILE A 148 -3.19 10.10 -12.23
N GLU A 149 -2.35 9.55 -13.09
CA GLU A 149 -1.96 10.16 -14.38
C GLU A 149 -3.18 10.44 -15.26
N LYS A 150 -4.13 9.50 -15.33
CA LYS A 150 -5.32 9.69 -16.14
C LYS A 150 -6.26 10.77 -15.58
N TYR A 151 -6.35 10.96 -14.26
CA TYR A 151 -7.06 12.13 -13.72
C TYR A 151 -6.38 13.46 -14.11
N ILE A 152 -5.05 13.48 -14.12
CA ILE A 152 -4.29 14.65 -14.58
C ILE A 152 -4.51 14.88 -16.08
N GLU A 153 -4.56 13.82 -16.89
CA GLU A 153 -4.88 13.89 -18.32
C GLU A 153 -6.30 14.38 -18.58
N GLU A 154 -7.27 14.02 -17.74
CA GLU A 154 -8.66 14.48 -17.82
C GLU A 154 -8.84 15.94 -17.30
N GLY A 155 -7.76 16.58 -16.83
CA GLY A 155 -7.77 18.00 -16.45
C GLY A 155 -8.20 18.26 -15.01
N PHE A 156 -8.12 17.26 -14.13
CA PHE A 156 -8.30 17.50 -12.69
C PHE A 156 -7.16 18.35 -12.13
N ALA A 157 -7.52 19.31 -11.25
CA ALA A 157 -6.55 20.07 -10.47
C ALA A 157 -5.82 19.12 -9.50
N ARG A 158 -4.49 19.28 -9.40
CA ARG A 158 -3.65 18.41 -8.57
C ARG A 158 -4.04 18.49 -7.09
N GLU A 159 -4.32 19.71 -6.65
CA GLU A 159 -4.75 20.04 -5.29
C GLU A 159 -6.10 19.39 -4.97
N ALA A 160 -7.01 19.32 -5.94
CA ALA A 160 -8.30 18.64 -5.78
C ALA A 160 -8.13 17.13 -5.58
N ILE A 161 -7.24 16.50 -6.37
CA ILE A 161 -6.92 15.07 -6.22
C ILE A 161 -6.32 14.82 -4.84
N LEU A 162 -5.32 15.60 -4.42
CA LEU A 162 -4.68 15.47 -3.11
C LEU A 162 -5.67 15.62 -1.95
N ASN A 163 -6.50 16.66 -2.00
CA ASN A 163 -7.54 16.89 -1.01
C ASN A 163 -8.52 15.71 -0.96
N TYR A 164 -8.98 15.23 -2.10
CA TYR A 164 -9.93 14.12 -2.14
C TYR A 164 -9.33 12.83 -1.61
N LEU A 165 -8.08 12.50 -2.00
CA LEU A 165 -7.37 11.33 -1.48
C LEU A 165 -7.16 11.41 0.03
N ALA A 166 -6.85 12.58 0.58
CA ALA A 166 -6.75 12.77 2.03
C ALA A 166 -8.08 12.48 2.73
N LEU A 167 -9.23 12.79 2.12
CA LEU A 167 -10.54 12.48 2.69
C LEU A 167 -10.93 10.99 2.62
N LEU A 168 -10.17 10.16 1.90
CA LEU A 168 -10.40 8.72 1.84
C LEU A 168 -9.85 8.03 3.07
N GLY A 169 -10.65 8.06 4.14
CA GLY A 169 -10.32 7.40 5.41
C GLY A 169 -9.76 8.34 6.47
N TRP A 170 -9.53 9.62 6.16
CA TRP A 170 -9.20 10.64 7.17
C TRP A 170 -10.22 11.78 7.14
N SER A 171 -10.47 12.37 8.31
CA SER A 171 -11.37 13.52 8.48
C SER A 171 -10.87 14.41 9.60
N TYR A 172 -10.77 15.72 9.34
CA TYR A 172 -10.41 16.70 10.37
C TYR A 172 -11.57 16.98 11.33
N ASN A 173 -12.77 17.22 10.79
CA ASN A 173 -14.02 17.38 11.52
C ASN A 173 -15.20 17.02 10.59
N GLU A 174 -16.43 17.09 11.09
CA GLU A 174 -17.63 16.67 10.36
C GLU A 174 -17.96 17.51 9.11
N LYS A 175 -17.44 18.74 9.00
CA LYS A 175 -17.91 19.73 8.02
C LYS A 175 -16.84 20.12 6.99
N THR A 176 -15.56 20.13 7.38
CA THR A 176 -14.49 20.61 6.51
C THR A 176 -14.06 19.54 5.52
N THR A 177 -14.28 19.81 4.24
CA THR A 177 -13.92 18.91 3.13
C THR A 177 -12.99 19.56 2.10
N ILE A 178 -12.72 20.85 2.23
CA ILE A 178 -11.79 21.58 1.37
C ILE A 178 -10.56 21.96 2.18
N PHE A 179 -9.37 21.61 1.68
CA PHE A 179 -8.08 21.88 2.32
C PHE A 179 -7.01 22.17 1.30
N THR A 180 -6.31 23.28 1.45
CA THR A 180 -5.02 23.46 0.77
C THR A 180 -4.01 22.39 1.23
N THR A 181 -3.00 22.12 0.41
CA THR A 181 -1.91 21.19 0.79
C THR A 181 -1.24 21.60 2.11
N SER A 182 -1.01 22.90 2.31
CA SER A 182 -0.45 23.44 3.55
C SER A 182 -1.34 23.19 4.76
N GLU A 183 -2.66 23.25 4.60
CA GLU A 183 -3.59 22.91 5.67
C GLU A 183 -3.63 21.41 5.96
N LEU A 184 -3.57 20.56 4.94
CA LEU A 184 -3.45 19.12 5.13
C LEU A 184 -2.19 18.80 5.94
N ILE A 185 -1.04 19.36 5.57
CA ILE A 185 0.23 19.15 6.30
C ILE A 185 0.10 19.58 7.76
N LYS A 186 -0.56 20.71 8.04
CA LYS A 186 -0.71 21.24 9.40
C LYS A 186 -1.72 20.47 10.25
N LYS A 187 -2.78 19.94 9.64
CA LYS A 187 -3.94 19.35 10.33
C LYS A 187 -3.92 17.82 10.34
N PHE A 188 -3.09 17.18 9.53
CA PHE A 188 -3.08 15.73 9.39
C PHE A 188 -2.53 15.06 10.65
N GLU A 189 -3.32 14.16 11.22
CA GLU A 189 -2.94 13.33 12.35
C GLU A 189 -3.34 11.88 12.07
N LEU A 190 -2.44 10.94 12.38
CA LEU A 190 -2.68 9.50 12.18
C LEU A 190 -3.82 8.98 13.06
N SER A 191 -4.01 9.58 14.24
CA SER A 191 -5.11 9.30 15.17
C SER A 191 -6.49 9.59 14.57
N SER A 192 -6.58 10.48 13.58
CA SER A 192 -7.82 10.85 12.90
C SER A 192 -8.13 9.96 11.68
N ILE A 193 -7.37 8.89 11.46
CA ILE A 193 -7.66 7.90 10.43
C ILE A 193 -8.79 6.99 10.93
N ASN A 194 -9.88 6.97 10.17
CA ASN A 194 -11.05 6.15 10.43
C ASN A 194 -10.73 4.69 10.13
N LYS A 195 -11.17 3.77 11.01
CA LYS A 195 -11.05 2.32 10.83
C LYS A 195 -11.98 1.75 9.76
N LYS A 196 -13.08 2.44 9.44
CA LYS A 196 -14.02 1.98 8.42
C LYS A 196 -13.45 2.22 7.01
N PRO A 197 -13.60 1.26 6.09
CA PRO A 197 -13.14 1.42 4.72
C PRO A 197 -13.87 2.57 4.03
N ALA A 198 -13.13 3.39 3.28
CA ALA A 198 -13.68 4.54 2.56
C ALA A 198 -14.19 4.10 1.19
N LYS A 199 -15.38 4.58 0.81
CA LYS A 199 -15.93 4.34 -0.53
C LYS A 199 -15.44 5.42 -1.48
N PHE A 200 -14.92 5.02 -2.64
CA PHE A 200 -14.56 5.95 -3.69
C PHE A 200 -15.83 6.53 -4.34
N ASP A 201 -15.99 7.84 -4.25
CA ASP A 201 -17.07 8.64 -4.80
C ASP A 201 -16.53 9.64 -5.85
N TYR A 202 -16.73 9.28 -7.12
CA TYR A 202 -16.32 10.11 -8.25
C TYR A 202 -17.07 11.45 -8.32
N ASN A 203 -18.35 11.50 -7.90
CA ASN A 203 -19.12 12.74 -7.90
C ASN A 203 -18.58 13.72 -6.85
N LYS A 204 -18.19 13.21 -5.69
CA LYS A 204 -17.51 14.02 -4.66
C LYS A 204 -16.16 14.54 -5.17
N LEU A 205 -15.36 13.71 -5.83
CA LEU A 205 -14.11 14.16 -6.45
C LEU A 205 -14.35 15.26 -7.50
N LEU A 206 -15.35 15.11 -8.38
CA LEU A 206 -15.74 16.15 -9.34
C LEU A 206 -16.18 17.44 -8.66
N TRP A 207 -16.96 17.36 -7.59
CA TRP A 207 -17.40 18.53 -6.83
C TRP A 207 -16.22 19.28 -6.21
N ILE A 208 -15.29 18.56 -5.57
CA ILE A 208 -14.04 19.13 -5.04
C ILE A 208 -13.25 19.78 -6.19
N ASN A 209 -13.06 19.08 -7.31
CA ASN A 209 -12.34 19.61 -8.47
C ASN A 209 -12.96 20.91 -8.99
N GLY A 210 -14.29 20.98 -9.09
CA GLY A 210 -14.99 22.20 -9.49
C GLY A 210 -14.77 23.36 -8.51
N TYR A 211 -14.67 23.08 -7.21
CA TYR A 211 -14.29 24.10 -6.23
C TYR A 211 -12.87 24.64 -6.51
N TYR A 212 -11.89 23.76 -6.71
CA TYR A 212 -10.52 24.19 -7.00
C TYR A 212 -10.41 24.98 -8.30
N ILE A 213 -11.05 24.53 -9.38
CA ILE A 213 -11.04 25.23 -10.66
C ILE A 213 -11.61 26.65 -10.53
N ARG A 214 -12.73 26.83 -9.81
CA ARG A 214 -13.35 28.16 -9.64
C ARG A 214 -12.54 29.11 -8.75
N ASN A 215 -11.70 28.58 -7.86
CA ASN A 215 -10.88 29.38 -6.95
C ASN A 215 -9.42 29.47 -7.40
N MET A 216 -9.10 28.95 -8.59
CA MET A 216 -7.75 28.98 -9.17
C MET A 216 -7.49 30.32 -9.84
N GLU A 217 -6.25 30.80 -9.78
CA GLU A 217 -5.84 31.98 -10.53
C GLU A 217 -5.95 31.75 -12.04
N ASN A 218 -6.35 32.77 -12.80
CA ASN A 218 -6.51 32.68 -14.25
C ASN A 218 -5.24 32.23 -14.98
N SER A 219 -4.06 32.59 -14.47
CA SER A 219 -2.75 32.16 -14.99
C SER A 219 -2.59 30.64 -14.91
N CYS A 220 -2.88 30.04 -13.76
CA CYS A 220 -2.84 28.59 -13.54
C CYS A 220 -3.94 27.87 -14.32
N LEU A 221 -5.16 28.43 -14.34
CA LEU A 221 -6.28 27.86 -15.09
C LEU A 221 -5.97 27.84 -16.59
N LYS A 222 -5.38 28.91 -17.13
CA LYS A 222 -4.92 28.98 -18.52
C LYS A 222 -3.96 27.84 -18.84
N GLN A 223 -2.95 27.59 -17.99
CA GLN A 223 -1.99 26.50 -18.21
C GLN A 223 -2.66 25.12 -18.22
N LEU A 224 -3.61 24.90 -17.30
CA LEU A 224 -4.37 23.65 -17.22
C LEU A 224 -5.21 23.43 -18.49
N LEU A 225 -5.94 24.47 -18.92
CA LEU A 225 -6.80 24.43 -20.10
C LEU A 225 -6.01 24.35 -21.40
N GLU A 226 -4.88 25.05 -21.52
CA GLU A 226 -4.06 25.06 -22.73
C GLU A 226 -3.62 23.65 -23.11
N LYS A 227 -3.20 22.85 -22.12
CA LYS A 227 -2.88 21.43 -22.34
C LYS A 227 -4.10 20.66 -22.87
N GLN A 228 -5.28 20.88 -22.29
CA GLN A 228 -6.50 20.19 -22.69
C GLN A 228 -6.97 20.59 -24.08
N ILE A 229 -6.92 21.88 -24.39
CA ILE A 229 -7.27 22.45 -25.70
C ILE A 229 -6.32 21.91 -26.77
N ARG A 230 -5.01 21.92 -26.53
CA ARG A 230 -4.01 21.35 -27.45
C ARG A 230 -4.28 19.86 -27.72
N ASN A 231 -4.55 19.07 -26.67
CA ASN A 231 -4.89 17.65 -26.82
C ASN A 231 -6.18 17.44 -27.61
N TYR A 232 -7.22 18.23 -27.32
CA TYR A 232 -8.50 18.17 -28.02
C TYR A 232 -8.33 18.50 -29.51
N LEU A 233 -7.63 19.57 -29.83
CA LEU A 233 -7.42 20.00 -31.22
C LEU A 233 -6.58 19.00 -32.00
N ALA A 234 -5.51 18.45 -31.39
CA ALA A 234 -4.75 17.36 -31.98
C ALA A 234 -5.63 16.13 -32.27
N SER A 235 -6.55 15.78 -31.37
CA SER A 235 -7.50 14.66 -31.58
C SER A 235 -8.49 14.91 -32.73
N LYS A 236 -8.65 16.18 -33.14
CA LYS A 236 -9.49 16.61 -34.27
C LYS A 236 -8.69 16.87 -35.54
N ASN A 237 -7.39 16.57 -35.57
CA ASN A 237 -6.46 16.93 -36.66
C ASN A 237 -6.45 18.44 -36.97
N ILE A 238 -6.70 19.28 -35.96
CA ILE A 238 -6.60 20.74 -36.06
C ILE A 238 -5.20 21.11 -35.55
N ILE A 239 -4.27 21.31 -36.49
CA ILE A 239 -2.83 21.46 -36.20
C ILE A 239 -2.42 22.94 -36.07
N ASP A 240 -3.23 23.86 -36.59
CA ASP A 240 -2.89 25.27 -36.69
C ASP A 240 -3.92 26.17 -35.99
N LEU A 241 -3.55 26.67 -34.80
CA LEU A 241 -4.28 27.70 -34.07
C LEU A 241 -3.70 29.09 -34.28
N GLU A 242 -2.42 29.20 -34.69
CA GLU A 242 -1.70 30.47 -34.73
C GLU A 242 -2.31 31.42 -35.78
N ASN A 243 -2.92 30.88 -36.82
CA ASN A 243 -3.61 31.63 -37.87
C ASN A 243 -5.11 31.94 -37.58
N ARG A 244 -5.63 31.66 -36.38
CA ARG A 244 -7.07 31.78 -36.06
C ARG A 244 -7.41 32.56 -34.79
N ILE A 245 -6.43 33.21 -34.17
CA ILE A 245 -6.69 34.05 -32.99
C ILE A 245 -7.10 35.44 -33.50
N GLU A 246 -8.41 35.69 -33.62
CA GLU A 246 -8.88 37.07 -33.55
C GLU A 246 -8.69 37.59 -32.11
N PRO A 247 -8.23 38.83 -31.91
CA PRO A 247 -8.10 39.40 -30.58
C PRO A 247 -9.46 39.36 -29.87
N LEU A 248 -9.46 38.91 -28.62
CA LEU A 248 -10.62 39.01 -27.74
C LEU A 248 -10.78 40.47 -27.34
N ASP A 249 -11.82 41.12 -27.87
CA ASP A 249 -12.30 42.44 -27.43
C ASP A 249 -12.72 42.45 -25.95
#